data_AF-A0A846LPW2-F1
#
_entry.id   AF-A0A846LPW2-F1
#
_cell.length_a   1.000
_cell.length_b   1.000
_cell.length_c   1.000
_cell.angle_alpha   90.00
_cell.angle_beta   90.00
_cell.angle_gamma   90.00
#
_symmetry.space_group_name_H-M   'P 1'
#
loop_
_entity.id
_entity.type
_entity.pdbx_description
1 polymer ?
#
loop_
_entity_poly.entity_id
_entity_poly.type
_entity_poly.pdbx_seq_one_letter_code
_entity_poly.pdbx_strand_id
1 'polypeptide(L)'
;MLDAVWSVGADHDRVVVPLVHLVLIPGATGPLLADTPTSADTHPLPRLLTRFPDEQALETAARNRQRTSTRGGVTKADAALRYGRILVDHGVLGVEDLPRLLADPASWSRLDRALSRVPGEGQQGARRSHFWSLCGVDDRGRIARP
;
A
#
# COMPACT_ATOMS: atom_id res chain seq x y z
N MET A 1 1.42 1.28 -1.39
CA MET A 1 0.76 0.07 -0.82
C MET A 1 -0.25 -0.58 -1.78
N LEU A 2 -1.19 0.16 -2.39
CA LEU A 2 -2.16 -0.42 -3.34
C LEU A 2 -1.46 -1.17 -4.48
N ASP A 3 -0.45 -0.52 -5.05
CA ASP A 3 0.42 -1.10 -6.07
C ASP A 3 1.01 -2.45 -5.64
N ALA A 4 1.74 -2.46 -4.51
CA ALA A 4 2.38 -3.66 -3.98
C ALA A 4 1.42 -4.85 -3.80
N VAL A 5 0.23 -4.59 -3.27
CA VAL A 5 -0.76 -5.65 -2.98
C VAL A 5 -1.40 -6.16 -4.27
N TRP A 6 -1.65 -5.27 -5.24
CA TRP A 6 -2.27 -5.61 -6.53
C TRP A 6 -1.30 -6.24 -7.54
N SER A 7 -0.03 -5.84 -7.55
CA SER A 7 1.00 -6.34 -8.48
C SER A 7 1.31 -7.83 -8.34
N VAL A 8 1.18 -8.42 -7.16
CA VAL A 8 1.43 -9.87 -7.01
C VAL A 8 0.34 -10.70 -7.71
N GLY A 9 0.76 -11.40 -8.77
CA GLY A 9 -0.09 -12.27 -9.59
C GLY A 9 -0.99 -11.52 -10.56
N ALA A 10 -0.68 -10.27 -10.90
CA ALA A 10 -1.37 -9.50 -11.93
C ALA A 10 -0.35 -8.81 -12.85
N ASP A 11 -0.77 -8.53 -14.09
CA ASP A 11 0.01 -7.73 -15.02
C ASP A 11 0.01 -6.27 -14.55
N HIS A 12 1.20 -5.70 -14.32
CA HIS A 12 1.34 -4.39 -13.71
C HIS A 12 0.75 -3.28 -14.58
N ASP A 13 1.17 -3.19 -15.85
CA ASP A 13 0.74 -2.13 -16.76
C ASP A 13 -0.72 -2.28 -17.16
N ARG A 14 -1.17 -3.52 -17.38
CA ARG A 14 -2.53 -3.78 -17.87
C ARG A 14 -3.59 -3.78 -16.78
N VAL A 15 -3.22 -4.07 -15.53
CA VAL A 15 -4.17 -4.26 -14.43
C VAL A 15 -3.91 -3.30 -13.27
N VAL A 16 -2.68 -3.22 -12.76
CA VAL A 16 -2.40 -2.48 -11.51
C VAL A 16 -2.49 -0.98 -11.73
N VAL A 17 -1.83 -0.46 -12.77
CA VAL A 17 -1.81 0.97 -13.09
C VAL A 17 -3.24 1.52 -13.25
N PRO A 18 -4.13 0.91 -14.08
CA PRO A 18 -5.53 1.35 -14.18
C PRO A 18 -6.29 1.33 -12.84
N LEU A 19 -6.08 0.31 -12.01
CA LEU A 19 -6.77 0.19 -10.71
C LEU A 19 -6.33 1.27 -9.73
N VAL A 20 -5.03 1.54 -9.64
CA VAL A 20 -4.48 2.62 -8.82
C VAL A 20 -5.03 3.96 -9.29
N HIS A 21 -5.05 4.22 -10.60
CA HIS A 21 -5.67 5.43 -11.14
C HIS A 21 -7.15 5.55 -10.77
N LEU A 22 -7.96 4.49 -10.91
CA LEU A 22 -9.39 4.54 -10.55
C LEU A 22 -9.61 4.93 -9.07
N VAL A 23 -8.75 4.47 -8.18
CA VAL A 23 -8.81 4.81 -6.75
C VAL A 23 -8.37 6.25 -6.47
N LEU A 24 -7.35 6.72 -7.18
CA LEU A 24 -6.73 8.03 -6.97
C LEU A 24 -7.38 9.17 -7.77
N ILE A 25 -8.18 8.88 -8.81
CA ILE A 25 -8.82 9.90 -9.64
C ILE A 25 -9.78 10.76 -8.80
N PRO A 26 -9.77 12.09 -9.02
CA PRO A 26 -10.64 13.07 -8.35
C PRO A 26 -12.14 13.03 -8.75
N GLY A 27 -12.69 11.82 -8.89
CA GLY A 27 -14.07 11.54 -9.32
C GLY A 27 -14.92 10.78 -8.29
N ALA A 28 -14.32 10.26 -7.21
CA ALA A 28 -15.07 9.98 -5.96
C ALA A 28 -15.13 11.25 -5.07
N THR A 29 -15.49 12.36 -5.72
CA THR A 29 -15.65 13.76 -5.26
C THR A 29 -14.38 14.63 -5.17
N GLY A 30 -14.05 15.33 -6.28
CA GLY A 30 -13.39 16.65 -6.29
C GLY A 30 -12.01 16.74 -6.99
N PRO A 31 -11.76 17.74 -7.89
CA PRO A 31 -10.62 17.83 -8.82
C PRO A 31 -9.25 17.91 -8.13
N LEU A 32 -8.30 17.10 -8.58
CA LEU A 32 -6.87 17.21 -8.25
C LEU A 32 -6.20 17.96 -9.39
N LEU A 33 -6.12 19.28 -9.26
CA LEU A 33 -5.14 20.07 -9.99
C LEU A 33 -3.89 20.15 -9.13
N ALA A 34 -2.81 19.54 -9.57
CA ALA A 34 -1.49 19.77 -9.02
C ALA A 34 -0.47 19.85 -10.17
N ASP A 35 -0.27 21.06 -10.69
CA ASP A 35 0.82 21.43 -11.59
C ASP A 35 2.01 21.97 -10.76
N THR A 36 2.52 21.16 -9.83
CA THR A 36 3.79 21.48 -9.13
C THR A 36 4.41 20.19 -8.59
N PRO A 37 5.74 19.96 -8.76
CA PRO A 37 6.41 18.84 -8.10
C PRO A 37 6.54 19.16 -6.60
N THR A 38 5.49 18.90 -5.85
CA THR A 38 5.53 18.88 -4.39
C THR A 38 5.94 17.48 -3.96
N SER A 39 7.06 17.37 -3.25
CA SER A 39 7.57 16.13 -2.65
C SER A 39 6.72 15.59 -1.49
N ALA A 40 5.54 16.18 -1.24
CA ALA A 40 4.61 15.72 -0.22
C ALA A 40 3.59 14.77 -0.86
N ASP A 41 3.30 13.66 -0.17
CA ASP A 41 2.30 12.70 -0.62
C ASP A 41 0.93 13.40 -0.80
N THR A 42 0.46 13.47 -2.05
CA THR A 42 -0.84 14.04 -2.40
C THR A 42 -2.01 13.20 -1.84
N HIS A 43 -1.73 11.95 -1.44
CA HIS A 43 -2.70 10.96 -0.96
C HIS A 43 -2.21 10.24 0.32
N PRO A 44 -2.04 10.95 1.45
CA PRO A 44 -1.55 10.35 2.69
C PRO A 44 -2.48 9.24 3.18
N LEU A 45 -1.92 8.21 3.82
CA LEU A 45 -2.63 6.99 4.21
C LEU A 45 -3.90 7.25 5.05
N PRO A 46 -3.93 8.18 6.02
CA PRO A 46 -5.16 8.48 6.76
C PRO A 46 -6.31 8.98 5.87
N ARG A 47 -6.02 9.77 4.83
CA ARG A 47 -7.05 10.21 3.88
C ARG A 47 -7.59 9.05 3.06
N LEU A 48 -6.72 8.15 2.61
CA LEU A 48 -7.13 6.93 1.90
C LEU A 48 -8.03 6.06 2.78
N LEU A 49 -7.66 5.81 4.04
CA LEU A 49 -8.46 5.01 4.97
C LEU A 49 -9.79 5.66 5.34
N THR A 50 -9.83 6.99 5.41
CA THR A 50 -11.10 7.72 5.61
C THR A 50 -12.02 7.60 4.39
N ARG A 51 -11.46 7.66 3.18
CA ARG A 51 -12.20 7.52 1.92
C ARG A 51 -12.73 6.10 1.72
N PHE A 52 -11.99 5.10 2.18
CA PHE A 52 -12.33 3.68 2.05
C PHE A 52 -12.36 3.02 3.42
N PRO A 53 -13.46 3.19 4.19
CA PRO A 53 -13.54 2.70 5.56
C PRO A 53 -13.57 1.17 5.65
N ASP A 54 -14.01 0.50 4.59
CA ASP A 54 -14.14 -0.95 4.50
C ASP A 54 -13.76 -1.50 3.12
N GLU A 55 -13.65 -2.83 3.06
CA GLU A 55 -13.32 -3.60 1.86
C GLU A 55 -14.27 -3.30 0.70
N GLN A 56 -15.58 -3.25 0.96
CA GLN A 56 -16.61 -3.06 -0.07
C GLN A 56 -16.50 -1.69 -0.75
N ALA A 57 -16.18 -0.64 0.01
CA ALA A 57 -15.96 0.70 -0.53
C ALA A 57 -14.78 0.72 -1.50
N LEU A 58 -13.66 0.08 -1.12
CA LEU A 58 -12.48 0.01 -1.98
C LEU A 58 -12.70 -0.88 -3.21
N GLU A 59 -13.36 -2.04 -3.05
CA GLU A 59 -13.70 -2.91 -4.19
C GLU A 59 -14.60 -2.21 -5.21
N THR A 60 -15.60 -1.47 -4.74
CA THR A 60 -16.53 -0.72 -5.59
C THR A 60 -15.78 0.35 -6.38
N ALA A 61 -14.93 1.13 -5.71
CA ALA A 61 -14.17 2.19 -6.34
C ALA A 61 -13.16 1.65 -7.35
N ALA A 62 -12.44 0.58 -6.99
CA ALA A 62 -11.48 -0.08 -7.87
C ALA A 62 -12.14 -0.95 -8.96
N ARG A 63 -13.45 -1.26 -8.82
CA ARG A 63 -14.16 -2.28 -9.61
C ARG A 63 -13.40 -3.61 -9.64
N ASN A 64 -12.81 -3.99 -8.50
CA ASN A 64 -11.89 -5.12 -8.41
C ASN A 64 -12.16 -5.95 -7.15
N ARG A 65 -12.36 -7.25 -7.36
CA ARG A 65 -12.57 -8.26 -6.30
C ARG A 65 -11.50 -9.37 -6.32
N GLN A 66 -10.34 -9.09 -6.92
CA GLN A 66 -9.24 -10.04 -6.98
C GLN A 66 -8.86 -10.49 -5.57
N ARG A 67 -8.54 -11.78 -5.43
CA ARG A 67 -8.07 -12.37 -4.19
C ARG A 67 -6.55 -12.44 -4.16
N THR A 68 -5.98 -12.45 -2.96
CA THR A 68 -4.54 -12.61 -2.73
C THR A 68 -4.05 -14.02 -3.09
N SER A 69 -4.96 -14.99 -3.12
CA SER A 69 -4.76 -16.38 -3.56
C SER A 69 -6.04 -16.95 -4.16
N THR A 70 -5.91 -17.75 -5.23
CA THR A 70 -7.01 -18.51 -5.85
C THR A 70 -7.53 -19.65 -4.94
N ARG A 71 -6.78 -20.02 -3.90
CA ARG A 71 -7.13 -21.07 -2.93
C ARG A 71 -7.79 -20.53 -1.65
N GLY A 72 -8.57 -19.46 -1.77
CA GLY A 72 -9.35 -18.90 -0.65
C GLY A 72 -8.68 -17.79 0.17
N GLY A 73 -7.65 -17.11 -0.35
CA GLY A 73 -7.05 -15.95 0.32
C GLY A 73 -8.02 -14.76 0.45
N VAL A 74 -7.75 -13.79 1.33
CA VAL A 74 -8.57 -12.55 1.43
C VAL A 74 -8.56 -11.77 0.11
N THR A 75 -9.49 -10.82 -0.06
CA THR A 75 -9.43 -9.93 -1.22
C THR A 75 -8.20 -9.04 -1.13
N LYS A 76 -7.71 -8.61 -2.29
CA LYS A 76 -6.60 -7.67 -2.36
C LYS A 76 -7.00 -6.30 -1.79
N ALA A 77 -8.29 -5.95 -1.80
CA ALA A 77 -8.82 -4.75 -1.15
C ALA A 77 -8.72 -4.84 0.38
N ASP A 78 -9.12 -5.96 0.99
CA ASP A 78 -8.96 -6.18 2.43
C ASP A 78 -7.49 -6.16 2.85
N ALA A 79 -6.62 -6.89 2.13
CA ALA A 79 -5.18 -6.89 2.40
C ALA A 79 -4.58 -5.47 2.31
N ALA A 80 -4.98 -4.69 1.31
CA ALA A 80 -4.58 -3.30 1.15
C ALA A 80 -4.99 -2.44 2.36
N LEU A 81 -6.26 -2.49 2.77
CA LEU A 81 -6.71 -1.70 3.92
C LEU A 81 -6.01 -2.10 5.23
N ARG A 82 -5.72 -3.39 5.42
CA ARG A 82 -4.92 -3.86 6.57
C ARG A 82 -3.50 -3.29 6.56
N TYR A 83 -2.84 -3.25 5.40
CA TYR A 83 -1.55 -2.57 5.25
C TYR A 83 -1.63 -1.10 5.67
N GLY A 84 -2.61 -0.37 5.12
CA GLY A 84 -2.78 1.05 5.44
C GLY A 84 -3.00 1.29 6.93
N ARG A 85 -3.87 0.49 7.56
CA ARG A 85 -4.14 0.60 9.01
C ARG A 85 -2.90 0.30 9.85
N ILE A 86 -2.19 -0.80 9.56
CA ILE A 86 -0.95 -1.15 10.28
C ILE A 86 0.10 -0.06 10.15
N LEU A 87 0.28 0.53 8.96
CA LEU A 87 1.22 1.63 8.76
C LEU A 87 0.83 2.85 9.63
N VAL A 88 -0.44 3.25 9.60
CA VAL A 88 -0.94 4.38 10.39
C VAL A 88 -0.83 4.12 11.89
N ASP A 89 -1.16 2.91 12.37
CA ASP A 89 -1.05 2.51 13.79
C ASP A 89 0.41 2.56 14.29
N HIS A 90 1.37 2.37 13.40
CA HIS A 90 2.80 2.49 13.67
C HIS A 90 3.36 3.90 13.40
N GLY A 91 2.50 4.87 13.10
CA GLY A 91 2.85 6.26 12.86
C GLY A 91 3.57 6.50 11.55
N VAL A 92 3.35 5.65 10.53
CA VAL A 92 3.80 5.85 9.15
C VAL A 92 2.60 6.33 8.34
N LEU A 93 2.56 7.63 8.03
CA LEU A 93 1.45 8.27 7.35
C LEU A 93 1.70 8.42 5.83
N GLY A 94 2.97 8.41 5.45
CA GLY A 94 3.45 8.49 4.07
C GLY A 94 4.91 8.04 3.96
N VAL A 95 5.48 8.17 2.76
CA VAL A 95 6.89 7.79 2.49
C VAL A 95 7.89 8.70 3.22
N GLU A 96 7.49 9.91 3.56
CA GLU A 96 8.26 10.89 4.33
C GLU A 96 8.57 10.44 5.77
N ASP A 97 7.81 9.50 6.33
CA ASP A 97 8.05 8.94 7.66
C ASP A 97 9.14 7.84 7.66
N LEU A 98 9.49 7.31 6.49
CA LEU A 98 10.43 6.19 6.37
C LEU A 98 11.82 6.50 6.94
N PRO A 99 12.44 7.68 6.72
CA PRO A 99 13.74 7.98 7.34
C PRO A 99 13.71 7.87 8.87
N ARG A 100 12.65 8.35 9.53
CA ARG A 100 12.48 8.25 10.99
C ARG A 100 12.25 6.80 11.42
N LEU A 101 11.41 6.06 10.70
CA LEU A 101 11.16 4.64 10.96
C LEU A 101 12.45 3.81 10.88
N LEU A 102 13.24 4.01 9.82
CA LEU A 102 14.47 3.23 9.56
C LEU A 102 15.61 3.60 10.51
N ALA A 103 15.57 4.79 11.11
CA ALA A 103 16.50 5.20 12.17
C ALA A 103 16.23 4.49 13.50
N ASP A 104 15.06 3.86 13.70
CA ASP A 104 14.71 3.07 14.87
C ASP A 104 14.47 1.58 14.49
N PRO A 105 15.50 0.72 14.63
CA PRO A 105 15.41 -0.70 14.29
C PRO A 105 14.30 -1.45 15.02
N ALA A 106 13.95 -1.03 16.25
CA ALA A 106 12.89 -1.68 17.01
C ALA A 106 11.51 -1.31 16.44
N SER A 107 11.31 -0.06 16.04
CA SER A 107 10.08 0.36 15.35
C SER A 107 9.93 -0.29 13.98
N TRP A 108 11.02 -0.33 13.19
CA TRP A 108 11.06 -1.08 11.93
C TRP A 108 10.66 -2.54 12.12
N SER A 109 11.32 -3.26 13.04
CA SER A 109 11.06 -4.69 13.27
C SER A 109 9.62 -4.95 13.73
N ARG A 110 9.05 -4.09 14.59
CA ARG A 110 7.65 -4.21 15.02
C ARG A 110 6.68 -4.04 13.85
N LEU A 111 6.89 -3.03 13.01
CA LEU A 111 6.04 -2.75 11.85
C LEU A 111 6.15 -3.88 10.82
N ASP A 112 7.37 -4.27 10.47
CA ASP A 112 7.63 -5.32 9.48
C ASP A 112 7.00 -6.68 9.91
N ARG A 113 7.08 -7.01 11.20
CA ARG A 113 6.40 -8.17 11.80
C ARG A 113 4.87 -8.03 11.81
N ALA A 114 4.33 -6.83 11.97
CA ALA A 114 2.89 -6.61 11.91
C ALA A 114 2.38 -6.83 10.48
N LEU A 115 3.08 -6.28 9.47
CA LEU A 115 2.76 -6.48 8.06
C LEU A 115 2.89 -7.96 7.64
N SER A 116 3.87 -8.69 8.18
CA SER A 116 4.04 -10.13 7.87
C SER A 116 2.87 -11.01 8.33
N ARG A 117 1.96 -10.48 9.16
CA ARG A 117 0.76 -11.19 9.65
C ARG A 117 -0.49 -10.91 8.82
N VAL A 118 -0.40 -10.04 7.81
CA VAL A 118 -1.53 -9.78 6.91
C VAL A 118 -1.85 -11.06 6.13
N PRO A 119 -3.10 -11.53 6.11
CA PRO A 119 -3.45 -12.70 5.31
C PRO A 119 -3.17 -12.46 3.83
N GLY A 120 -2.60 -13.47 3.17
CA GLY A 120 -2.34 -13.38 1.74
C GLY A 120 -1.04 -12.66 1.37
N GLU A 121 -0.03 -12.66 2.23
CA GLU A 121 1.32 -12.13 1.92
C GLU A 121 2.03 -12.77 0.71
N GLY A 122 1.57 -13.95 0.30
CA GLY A 122 2.23 -14.76 -0.73
C GLY A 122 3.39 -15.58 -0.16
N GLN A 123 4.05 -16.37 -1.02
CA GLN A 123 5.22 -17.13 -0.61
C GLN A 123 6.33 -16.18 -0.13
N GLN A 124 6.94 -16.49 1.01
CA GLN A 124 8.04 -15.73 1.61
C GLN A 124 7.77 -14.23 1.83
N GLY A 125 6.51 -13.78 1.88
CA GLY A 125 6.20 -12.36 2.07
C GLY A 125 6.35 -11.50 0.81
N ALA A 126 6.16 -12.08 -0.38
CA ALA A 126 6.33 -11.40 -1.66
C ALA A 126 5.67 -10.01 -1.74
N ARG A 127 4.46 -9.83 -1.17
CA ARG A 127 3.78 -8.52 -1.16
C ARG A 127 4.50 -7.48 -0.31
N ARG A 128 4.93 -7.85 0.89
CA ARG A 128 5.74 -6.98 1.77
C ARG A 128 7.10 -6.67 1.17
N SER A 129 7.79 -7.66 0.59
CA SER A 129 9.07 -7.42 -0.10
C SER A 129 8.91 -6.42 -1.25
N HIS A 130 7.86 -6.60 -2.07
CA HIS A 130 7.58 -5.66 -3.16
C HIS A 130 7.17 -4.28 -2.63
N PHE A 131 6.38 -4.20 -1.56
CA PHE A 131 6.04 -2.95 -0.90
C PHE A 131 7.28 -2.18 -0.44
N TRP A 132 8.21 -2.85 0.24
CA TRP A 132 9.45 -2.22 0.68
C TRP A 132 10.33 -1.77 -0.48
N SER A 133 10.43 -2.59 -1.53
CA SER A 133 11.12 -2.21 -2.76
C SER A 133 10.53 -0.95 -3.42
N LEU A 134 9.20 -0.82 -3.49
CA LEU A 134 8.54 0.40 -4.00
C LEU A 134 8.81 1.63 -3.12
N CYS A 135 8.99 1.42 -1.82
CA CYS A 135 9.39 2.46 -0.89
C CYS A 135 10.90 2.77 -0.93
N GLY A 136 11.67 2.10 -1.80
CA GLY A 136 13.12 2.25 -1.87
C GLY A 136 13.85 1.66 -0.66
N VAL A 137 13.24 0.69 0.03
CA VAL A 137 13.81 0.02 1.22
C VAL A 137 14.26 -1.38 0.84
N ASP A 138 15.50 -1.71 1.17
CA ASP A 138 16.08 -3.04 0.94
C ASP A 138 15.64 -4.08 1.99
N ASP A 139 15.98 -5.35 1.75
CA ASP A 139 15.66 -6.46 2.66
C ASP A 139 16.29 -6.33 4.06
N ARG A 140 17.24 -5.38 4.24
CA ARG A 140 17.91 -5.10 5.52
C ARG A 140 17.31 -3.89 6.23
N GLY A 141 16.21 -3.31 5.72
CA GLY A 141 15.58 -2.13 6.29
C GLY A 141 16.43 -0.88 6.12
N ARG A 142 17.05 -0.68 4.96
CA ARG A 142 17.83 0.51 4.63
C ARG A 142 17.32 1.12 3.34
N ILE A 143 17.47 2.43 3.19
CA ILE A 143 17.18 3.09 1.91
C ILE A 143 18.21 2.58 0.89
N ALA A 144 17.72 1.98 -0.19
CA ALA A 144 18.54 1.57 -1.32
C ALA A 144 19.23 2.82 -1.89
N ARG A 145 20.57 2.83 -1.88
CA ARG A 145 21.32 3.91 -2.51
C ARG A 145 21.16 3.79 -4.04
N PRO A 146 21.03 4.92 -4.76
CA PRO A 146 20.98 4.91 -6.21
C PRO A 146 22.25 4.34 -6.83
#